data_AF-A0A2V8U7L7-F1
#
_entry.id   AF-A0A2V8U7L7-F1
#
_cell.length_a   1.000
_cell.length_b   1.000
_cell.length_c   1.000
_cell.angle_alpha   90.00
_cell.angle_beta   90.00
_cell.angle_gamma   90.00
#
_symmetry.space_group_name_H-M   'P 1'
#
loop_
_entity.id
_entity.type
_entity.pdbx_description
1 polymer ?
#
loop_
_entity_poly.entity_id
_entity_poly.type
_entity_poly.pdbx_seq_one_letter_code
_entity_poly.pdbx_strand_id
1 'polypeptide(L)'
;MSNKLSTWIFAAGVFCFTCAAQQSVEVTRQKDKIDVAIGGKPFTTYYLDETVAKPYLMPLRSAQGTIVTRGYPTGNNVPPGS
;
A
#
# COMPACT_ATOMS: atom_id res chain seq x y z
N MET A 1 -47.15 -40.36 12.04
CA MET A 1 -47.71 -39.12 12.61
C MET A 1 -46.79 -38.69 13.74
N SER A 2 -45.70 -37.98 13.47
CA SER A 2 -45.58 -36.51 13.42
C SER A 2 -45.54 -35.86 14.81
N ASN A 3 -44.34 -35.53 15.29
CA ASN A 3 -44.10 -34.45 16.24
C ASN A 3 -42.69 -33.89 15.99
N LYS A 4 -42.67 -32.75 15.28
CA LYS A 4 -41.48 -32.05 14.83
C LYS A 4 -40.83 -31.33 16.01
N LEU A 5 -39.61 -31.74 16.32
CA LEU A 5 -38.75 -31.18 17.34
C LEU A 5 -38.36 -29.75 16.94
N SER A 6 -39.01 -28.79 17.60
CA SER A 6 -38.67 -27.37 17.55
C SER A 6 -37.36 -27.14 18.29
N THR A 7 -36.25 -27.07 17.54
CA THR A 7 -34.97 -26.56 18.05
C THR A 7 -34.58 -25.31 17.27
N TRP A 8 -35.26 -24.22 17.58
CA TRP A 8 -34.65 -22.89 17.46
C TRP A 8 -33.81 -22.71 18.72
N ILE A 9 -32.50 -22.46 18.61
CA ILE A 9 -31.69 -21.70 19.59
C ILE A 9 -30.21 -21.66 19.13
N PHE A 10 -29.67 -20.43 19.13
CA PHE A 10 -28.26 -20.01 19.06
C PHE A 10 -27.45 -20.25 17.76
N ALA A 11 -27.78 -19.52 16.70
CA ALA A 11 -26.74 -18.95 15.84
C ALA A 11 -26.16 -17.70 16.53
N ALA A 12 -25.45 -17.91 17.64
CA ALA A 12 -24.69 -16.87 18.31
C ALA A 12 -23.48 -16.50 17.43
N GLY A 13 -23.39 -15.21 17.11
CA GLY A 13 -22.45 -14.67 16.14
C GLY A 13 -21.01 -15.09 16.37
N VAL A 14 -20.44 -15.74 15.35
CA VAL A 14 -18.99 -15.74 15.15
C VAL A 14 -18.64 -14.33 14.63
N PHE A 15 -18.45 -13.40 15.56
CA PHE A 15 -17.76 -12.15 15.25
C PHE A 15 -16.29 -12.52 15.08
N CYS A 16 -15.95 -12.98 13.87
CA CYS A 16 -14.58 -13.23 13.47
C CYS A 16 -13.88 -11.88 13.50
N PHE A 17 -13.16 -11.59 14.59
CA PHE A 17 -12.18 -10.52 14.64
C PHE A 17 -11.19 -10.81 13.51
N THR A 18 -11.37 -10.16 12.38
CA THR A 18 -10.39 -10.20 11.30
C THR A 18 -9.16 -9.50 11.84
N CYS A 19 -8.20 -10.30 12.32
CA CYS A 19 -6.86 -9.81 12.59
C CYS A 19 -6.37 -9.19 11.28
N ALA A 20 -6.20 -7.86 11.25
CA ALA A 20 -5.69 -7.18 10.06
C ALA A 20 -4.36 -7.87 9.70
N ALA A 21 -4.36 -8.62 8.59
CA ALA A 21 -3.24 -9.47 8.24
C ALA A 21 -2.00 -8.58 8.07
N GLN A 22 -0.97 -8.83 8.90
CA GLN A 22 0.33 -8.18 8.80
C GLN A 22 0.87 -8.45 7.39
N GLN A 23 0.99 -7.40 6.57
CA GLN A 23 1.50 -7.53 5.21
C GLN A 23 3.02 -7.70 5.24
N SER A 24 3.55 -8.63 4.45
CA SER A 24 4.99 -8.81 4.29
C SER A 24 5.61 -7.60 3.61
N VAL A 25 6.85 -7.27 3.99
CA VAL A 25 7.66 -6.25 3.33
C VAL A 25 8.79 -6.96 2.59
N GLU A 26 8.85 -6.75 1.28
CA GLU A 26 9.90 -7.27 0.41
C GLU A 26 10.79 -6.14 -0.07
N VAL A 27 12.10 -6.34 0.04
CA VAL A 27 13.12 -5.35 -0.31
C VAL A 27 14.11 -5.99 -1.26
N THR A 28 14.09 -5.56 -2.51
CA THR A 28 14.91 -6.13 -3.58
C THR A 28 15.98 -5.14 -3.98
N ARG A 29 17.23 -5.45 -3.65
CA ARG A 29 18.39 -4.61 -3.94
C ARG A 29 18.88 -4.83 -5.37
N GLN A 30 19.13 -3.74 -6.07
CA GLN A 30 19.79 -3.72 -7.37
C GLN A 30 21.05 -2.84 -7.30
N LYS A 31 21.76 -2.67 -8.42
CA LYS A 31 23.00 -1.88 -8.47
C LYS A 31 22.79 -0.41 -8.09
N ASP A 32 21.74 0.20 -8.62
CA ASP A 32 21.48 1.64 -8.62
C ASP A 32 20.18 2.02 -7.88
N LYS A 33 19.47 1.03 -7.35
CA LYS A 33 18.18 1.22 -6.69
C LYS A 33 17.81 0.08 -5.76
N ILE A 34 16.76 0.30 -4.97
CA ILE A 34 16.13 -0.70 -4.12
C ILE A 34 14.62 -0.63 -4.35
N ASP A 35 14.02 -1.74 -4.78
CA ASP A 35 12.58 -1.84 -4.92
C ASP A 35 11.96 -2.32 -3.60
N VAL A 36 10.86 -1.70 -3.20
CA VAL A 36 10.12 -2.05 -1.99
C VAL A 36 8.69 -2.42 -2.36
N ALA A 37 8.26 -3.61 -1.96
CA ALA A 37 6.89 -4.10 -2.09
C ALA A 37 6.30 -4.42 -0.71
N ILE A 38 5.01 -4.18 -0.56
CA ILE A 38 4.25 -4.49 0.66
C ILE A 38 3.03 -5.33 0.27
N GLY A 39 2.88 -6.51 0.86
CA GLY A 39 1.79 -7.44 0.54
C GLY A 39 1.76 -7.84 -0.93
N GLY A 40 2.94 -7.97 -1.56
CA GLY A 40 3.09 -8.31 -2.98
C GLY A 40 2.77 -7.16 -3.96
N LYS A 41 2.50 -5.94 -3.46
CA LYS A 41 2.21 -4.76 -4.28
C LYS A 41 3.37 -3.77 -4.25
N PRO A 42 3.70 -3.11 -5.38
CA PRO A 42 4.73 -2.07 -5.39
C PRO A 42 4.38 -0.93 -4.41
N PHE A 43 5.34 -0.54 -3.59
CA PHE A 43 5.20 0.57 -2.65
C PHE A 43 6.02 1.80 -3.08
N THR A 44 7.31 1.60 -3.33
CA THR A 44 8.23 2.64 -3.86
C THR A 44 9.53 2.01 -4.36
N THR A 45 10.30 2.77 -5.13
CA THR A 45 11.70 2.49 -5.43
C THR A 45 12.58 3.57 -4.81
N TYR A 46 13.68 3.18 -4.18
CA TYR A 46 14.73 4.06 -3.68
C TYR A 46 15.86 4.13 -4.71
N TYR A 47 15.97 5.24 -5.40
CA TYR A 47 17.00 5.47 -6.42
C TYR A 47 18.27 6.03 -5.77
N LEU A 48 19.41 5.44 -6.13
CA LEU A 48 20.74 5.70 -5.60
C LEU A 48 21.74 6.04 -6.72
N ASP A 49 21.26 6.21 -7.95
CA ASP A 49 22.08 6.41 -9.15
C ASP A 49 22.97 7.67 -9.02
N GLU A 50 24.22 7.57 -9.45
CA GLU A 50 25.22 8.65 -9.36
C GLU A 50 24.92 9.84 -10.29
N THR A 51 24.00 9.69 -11.24
CA THR A 51 23.54 10.77 -12.14
C THR A 51 22.69 11.81 -11.42
N VAL A 52 22.22 11.52 -10.20
CA VAL A 52 21.47 12.47 -9.37
C VAL A 52 22.26 12.86 -8.13
N ALA A 53 22.17 14.13 -7.74
CA ALA A 53 22.94 14.65 -6.61
C ALA A 53 22.52 14.04 -5.25
N LYS A 54 21.30 13.49 -5.15
CA LYS A 54 20.73 12.97 -3.90
C LYS A 54 19.83 11.75 -4.20
N PRO A 55 19.93 10.68 -3.40
CA PRO A 55 18.98 9.58 -3.45
C PRO A 55 17.55 10.03 -3.16
N TYR A 56 16.56 9.35 -3.76
CA TYR A 56 15.16 9.71 -3.63
C TYR A 56 14.22 8.50 -3.76
N LEU A 57 13.00 8.66 -3.25
CA LEU A 57 11.92 7.67 -3.35
C LEU A 57 10.92 8.08 -4.44
N MET A 58 10.68 7.20 -5.42
CA MET A 58 9.69 7.47 -6.48
C MET A 58 9.17 6.17 -7.15
N PRO A 59 7.89 6.13 -7.55
CA PRO A 59 6.78 6.85 -6.93
C PRO A 59 6.46 6.21 -5.56
N LEU A 60 6.10 7.04 -4.57
CA LEU A 60 5.52 6.56 -3.34
C LEU A 60 4.02 6.32 -3.55
N ARG A 61 3.52 5.18 -3.09
CA ARG A 61 2.12 4.77 -3.22
C ARG A 61 1.44 4.62 -1.86
N SER A 62 0.15 4.98 -1.78
CA SER A 62 -0.68 4.66 -0.61
C SER A 62 -0.97 3.16 -0.54
N ALA A 63 -1.60 2.69 0.55
CA ALA A 63 -2.07 1.31 0.67
C ALA A 63 -3.06 0.89 -0.44
N GLN A 64 -3.75 1.87 -1.05
CA GLN A 64 -4.67 1.68 -2.18
C GLN A 64 -3.95 1.72 -3.54
N GLY A 65 -2.64 1.98 -3.57
CA GLY A 65 -1.83 2.08 -4.79
C GLY A 65 -1.80 3.47 -5.43
N THR A 66 -2.50 4.45 -4.86
CA THR A 66 -2.52 5.84 -5.33
C THR A 66 -1.14 6.46 -5.20
N ILE A 67 -0.62 7.06 -6.27
CA ILE A 67 0.67 7.75 -6.24
C ILE A 67 0.51 9.05 -5.44
N VAL A 68 1.33 9.21 -4.41
CA VAL A 68 1.34 10.41 -3.54
C VAL A 68 2.55 11.30 -3.78
N THR A 69 3.59 10.81 -4.47
CA THR A 69 4.70 11.65 -4.92
C THR A 69 4.24 12.59 -6.01
N ARG A 70 4.54 13.90 -5.88
CA ARG A 70 4.32 14.86 -6.97
C ARG A 70 5.28 14.58 -8.13
N GLY A 71 4.84 14.85 -9.36
CA GLY A 71 5.72 14.75 -10.54
C GLY A 71 6.89 15.76 -10.48
N TYR A 72 8.02 15.35 -11.07
CA TYR A 72 9.15 16.24 -11.38
C TYR A 72 9.28 16.38 -12.91
N PRO A 73 9.59 17.58 -13.44
CA PRO A 73 9.70 18.85 -12.74
C PRO A 73 8.33 19.34 -12.26
N THR A 74 8.32 20.06 -11.15
CA THR A 74 7.10 20.69 -10.65
C THR A 74 6.91 21.95 -11.45
N GLY A 75 5.90 21.95 -12.32
CA GLY A 75 5.56 23.13 -13.11
C GLY A 75 5.42 24.35 -12.21
N ASN A 76 6.19 25.38 -12.49
CA ASN A 76 6.11 26.65 -11.78
C ASN A 76 5.01 27.50 -12.44
N ASN A 77 3.75 27.10 -12.24
CA ASN A 77 2.59 27.72 -12.89
C ASN A 77 2.05 28.92 -12.10
N VAL A 78 2.85 29.50 -11.19
CA VAL A 78 2.42 30.65 -10.37
C VAL A 78 2.14 31.81 -11.31
N PRO A 79 0.88 32.27 -11.44
CA PRO A 79 0.57 33.42 -12.27
C PRO A 79 1.28 34.65 -11.70
N PRO A 80 1.76 35.59 -12.54
CA PRO A 80 2.28 36.85 -12.04
C PRO A 80 1.19 37.57 -11.23
N GLY A 81 1.42 37.79 -9.92
CA GLY A 81 0.57 38.60 -9.06
C GLY A 81 -0.23 37.88 -7.96
N SER A 82 0.11 36.63 -7.58
CA SER A 82 -0.36 36.00 -6.33
C SER A 82 0.58 36.24 -5.16
#